data_AF-R7SLC5-F1
#
_entry.id   AF-R7SLC5-F1
#
_cell.length_a   1.000
_cell.length_b   1.000
_cell.length_c   1.000
_cell.angle_alpha   90.00
_cell.angle_beta   90.00
_cell.angle_gamma   90.00
#
_symmetry.space_group_name_H-M   'P 1'
#
loop_
_entity.id
_entity.type
_entity.pdbx_description
1 polymer ?
#
loop_
_entity_poly.entity_id
_entity_poly.type
_entity_poly.pdbx_seq_one_letter_code
_entity_poly.pdbx_strand_id
1 'polypeptide(L)'
;MPPAHKDGRAAALYGPLRRRMIENGDWDRICSRLARELNESGWIDRFKDRSKEMARSAEGNGGVSVDSLLAELLPQAEEEIPVNTRQEIVSVIRKLLERQIEFT
;
A
#
# COMPACT_ATOMS: atom_id res chain seq x y z
N MET A 1 -12.92 -1.33 12.07
CA MET A 1 -14.08 -0.76 11.35
C MET A 1 -13.51 0.25 10.36
N PRO A 2 -13.52 -0.01 9.05
CA PRO A 2 -12.95 0.91 8.07
C PRO A 2 -13.87 2.14 7.93
N PRO A 3 -13.33 3.33 7.64
CA PRO A 3 -14.14 4.53 7.50
C PRO A 3 -15.09 4.35 6.32
N ALA A 4 -16.39 4.55 6.59
CA ALA A 4 -17.42 4.60 5.58
C ALA A 4 -17.08 5.75 4.61
N HIS A 5 -16.61 5.41 3.41
CA HIS A 5 -16.64 6.34 2.29
C HIS A 5 -18.11 6.67 2.02
N LYS A 6 -18.56 7.79 2.60
CA LYS A 6 -19.74 8.52 2.13
C LYS A 6 -19.46 8.86 0.68
N ASP A 7 -19.98 8.05 -0.25
CA ASP A 7 -20.36 8.37 -1.62
C ASP A 7 -20.46 7.07 -2.42
N GLY A 8 -21.67 6.50 -2.51
CA GLY A 8 -21.93 5.32 -3.37
C GLY A 8 -21.54 5.54 -4.83
N ARG A 9 -21.47 6.81 -5.26
CA ARG A 9 -20.94 7.24 -6.56
C ARG A 9 -19.43 7.03 -6.69
N ALA A 10 -18.65 7.33 -5.66
CA ALA A 10 -17.19 7.11 -5.67
C ALA A 10 -16.86 5.61 -5.70
N ALA A 11 -17.58 4.80 -4.93
CA ALA A 11 -17.43 3.34 -4.96
C ALA A 11 -17.77 2.75 -6.34
N ALA A 12 -18.82 3.25 -6.99
CA ALA A 12 -19.20 2.82 -8.34
C ALA A 12 -18.17 3.22 -9.43
N LEU A 13 -17.48 4.36 -9.25
CA LEU A 13 -16.45 4.83 -10.19
C LEU A 13 -15.09 4.16 -9.98
N TYR A 14 -14.78 3.70 -8.76
CA TYR A 14 -13.49 3.10 -8.44
C TYR A 14 -13.18 1.86 -9.29
N GLY A 15 -14.15 0.95 -9.45
CA GLY A 15 -13.96 -0.30 -10.20
C GLY A 15 -13.56 -0.08 -11.67
N PRO A 16 -14.34 0.69 -12.44
CA PRO A 16 -14.01 1.04 -13.83
C PRO A 16 -12.67 1.77 -13.97
N LEU A 17 -12.39 2.73 -13.08
CA LEU A 17 -11.16 3.52 -13.09
C LEU A 17 -9.94 2.64 -12.84
N ARG A 18 -10.00 1.77 -11.82
CA ARG A 18 -8.94 0.81 -11.53
C ARG A 18 -8.70 -0.13 -12.70
N ARG A 19 -9.75 -0.62 -13.36
CA ARG A 19 -9.63 -1.47 -14.55
C ARG A 19 -8.86 -0.76 -15.66
N ARG A 20 -9.23 0.49 -15.98
CA ARG A 20 -8.54 1.31 -17.00
C ARG A 20 -7.07 1.55 -16.64
N MET A 21 -6.76 1.80 -15.37
CA MET A 21 -5.39 1.95 -14.88
C MET A 21 -4.56 0.67 -15.01
N ILE A 22 -5.19 -0.51 -14.91
CA ILE A 22 -4.51 -1.78 -15.15
C ILE A 22 -4.25 -1.95 -16.66
N GLU A 23 -5.28 -1.74 -17.48
CA GLU A 23 -5.21 -1.93 -18.94
C GLU A 23 -4.17 -1.03 -19.61
N ASN A 24 -3.96 0.19 -19.10
CA ASN A 24 -2.98 1.14 -19.66
C ASN A 24 -1.60 1.10 -18.95
N GLY A 25 -1.42 0.22 -17.97
CA GLY A 25 -0.18 0.05 -17.21
C GLY A 25 0.12 1.12 -16.16
N ASP A 26 -0.80 2.06 -15.89
CA ASP A 26 -0.64 3.07 -14.85
C ASP A 26 -0.59 2.45 -13.45
N TRP A 27 -1.34 1.36 -13.23
CA TRP A 27 -1.31 0.60 -11.99
C TRP A 27 0.10 0.06 -11.68
N ASP A 28 0.73 -0.58 -12.67
CA ASP A 28 2.07 -1.14 -12.50
C ASP A 28 3.12 -0.05 -12.28
N ARG A 29 2.95 1.12 -12.92
CA ARG A 29 3.81 2.30 -12.69
C ARG A 29 3.69 2.82 -11.25
N ILE A 30 2.48 2.91 -10.72
CA ILE A 30 2.25 3.33 -9.32
C ILE A 30 2.87 2.32 -8.37
N CYS A 31 2.62 1.02 -8.57
CA CYS A 31 3.18 -0.04 -7.72
C CYS A 31 4.72 -0.04 -7.75
N SER A 32 5.31 0.11 -8.93
CA SER A 32 6.77 0.16 -9.10
C SER A 32 7.38 1.39 -8.42
N ARG A 33 6.72 2.56 -8.54
CA ARG A 33 7.13 3.79 -7.85
C ARG A 33 7.06 3.59 -6.34
N LEU A 34 5.94 3.12 -5.82
CA LEU A 34 5.76 2.87 -4.38
C LEU A 34 6.81 1.91 -3.85
N ALA A 35 7.06 0.78 -4.53
CA ALA A 35 8.08 -0.19 -4.14
C ALA A 35 9.46 0.45 -4.05
N ARG A 36 9.81 1.29 -5.02
CA ARG A 36 11.09 2.02 -5.02
C ARG A 36 11.19 3.01 -3.86
N GLU A 37 10.19 3.85 -3.63
CA GLU A 37 10.21 4.85 -2.54
C GLU A 37 10.24 4.19 -1.15
N LEU A 38 9.53 3.06 -0.97
CA LEU A 38 9.58 2.27 0.26
C LEU A 38 10.96 1.63 0.48
N ASN A 39 11.61 1.20 -0.60
CA ASN A 39 12.96 0.66 -0.53
C ASN A 39 13.99 1.75 -0.19
N GLU A 40 13.95 2.89 -0.90
CA GLU A 40 14.87 4.01 -0.70
C GLU A 40 14.73 4.67 0.68
N SER A 41 13.52 4.67 1.26
CA SER A 41 13.28 5.14 2.62
C SER A 41 13.69 4.13 3.71
N GLY A 42 14.20 2.96 3.33
CA GLY A 42 14.57 1.87 4.24
C GLY A 42 13.37 1.21 4.93
N TRP A 43 12.14 1.50 4.49
CA TRP A 43 10.92 0.92 5.09
C TRP A 43 10.88 -0.60 4.91
N ILE A 44 11.29 -1.08 3.73
CA ILE A 44 11.35 -2.53 3.43
C ILE A 44 12.27 -3.27 4.41
N ASP A 45 13.43 -2.68 4.72
CA ASP A 45 14.40 -3.31 5.62
C ASP A 45 13.89 -3.31 7.06
N ARG A 46 13.35 -2.18 7.54
CA ARG A 46 12.74 -2.09 8.87
C ARG A 46 11.59 -3.10 9.05
N PHE A 47 10.73 -3.23 8.05
CA PHE A 47 9.62 -4.18 8.07
C PHE A 47 10.12 -5.63 8.14
N LYS A 48 11.15 -5.98 7.35
CA LYS A 48 11.77 -7.30 7.38
C LYS A 48 12.43 -7.60 8.71
N ASP A 49 13.15 -6.64 9.28
CA ASP A 49 13.86 -6.85 10.54
C ASP A 49 12.90 -7.02 11.71
N ARG A 50 11.82 -6.24 11.75
CA ARG A 50 10.74 -6.47 12.72
C ARG A 50 10.07 -7.82 12.54
N SER A 51 9.81 -8.23 11.28
CA SER A 51 9.22 -9.54 10.98
C SER A 51 10.08 -10.68 11.52
N LYS A 52 11.41 -10.60 11.35
CA LYS A 52 12.35 -11.59 11.89
C LYS A 52 12.38 -11.58 13.42
N GLU A 53 12.37 -10.41 14.03
CA GLU A 53 12.41 -10.29 15.50
C GLU A 53 11.17 -10.90 16.16
N MET A 54 10.00 -10.65 15.56
CA MET A 54 8.74 -11.20 16.06
C MET A 54 8.68 -12.73 15.86
N ALA A 55 9.16 -13.23 14.71
CA ALA A 55 9.26 -14.66 14.47
C ALA A 55 10.18 -15.35 15.49
N ARG A 56 11.38 -14.80 15.74
CA ARG A 56 12.33 -15.32 16.75
C ARG A 56 11.75 -15.30 18.15
N SER A 57 11.06 -14.23 18.52
CA SER A 57 10.40 -14.12 19.83
C SER A 57 9.32 -15.19 20.03
N ALA A 58 8.68 -15.63 18.94
CA ALA A 58 7.67 -16.68 18.98
C ALA A 58 8.23 -18.11 18.93
N GLU A 59 9.50 -18.32 18.54
CA GLU A 59 10.12 -19.66 18.47
C GLU A 59 10.09 -20.37 19.83
N GLY A 60 10.24 -19.65 20.94
CA GLY A 60 10.15 -20.19 22.30
C GLY A 60 8.74 -20.67 22.69
N ASN A 61 7.70 -20.27 21.95
CA ASN A 61 6.29 -20.53 22.24
C ASN A 61 5.63 -21.48 21.22
N GLY A 62 6.42 -22.23 20.45
CA GLY A 62 5.92 -23.15 19.41
C GLY A 62 5.82 -22.53 18.01
N GLY A 63 6.40 -21.36 17.80
CA GLY A 63 6.42 -20.65 16.53
C GLY A 63 5.16 -19.83 16.25
N VAL A 64 5.16 -19.10 15.14
CA VAL A 64 4.03 -18.26 14.70
C VAL A 64 3.74 -18.52 13.23
N SER A 65 2.46 -18.52 12.86
CA SER A 65 2.05 -18.65 11.47
C SER A 65 2.31 -17.33 10.71
N VAL A 66 2.52 -17.43 9.39
CA VAL A 66 2.70 -16.24 8.54
C VAL A 66 1.47 -15.33 8.58
N ASP A 67 0.26 -15.90 8.60
CA ASP A 67 -0.99 -15.13 8.65
C ASP A 67 -1.11 -14.34 9.96
N SER A 68 -0.77 -14.96 11.10
CA SER A 68 -0.73 -14.27 12.40
C SER A 68 0.33 -13.17 12.42
N LEU A 69 1.51 -13.44 11.84
CA LEU A 69 2.59 -12.48 11.74
C LEU A 69 2.17 -11.25 10.91
N LEU A 70 1.52 -11.47 9.77
CA LEU A 70 0.99 -10.40 8.93
C LEU A 70 -0.11 -9.61 9.63
N ALA A 71 -1.05 -10.29 10.29
CA ALA A 71 -2.16 -9.63 10.99
C ALA A 71 -1.67 -8.66 12.08
N GLU A 72 -0.58 -8.98 12.75
CA GLU A 72 0.02 -8.14 13.78
C GLU A 72 0.91 -7.03 13.21
N LEU A 73 1.67 -7.31 12.14
CA LEU A 73 2.61 -6.35 11.57
C LEU A 73 1.94 -5.32 10.64
N LEU A 74 0.89 -5.69 9.90
CA LEU A 74 0.28 -4.83 8.88
C LEU A 74 -0.15 -3.45 9.41
N PRO A 75 -0.86 -3.32 10.55
CA PRO A 75 -1.26 -2.02 11.06
C PRO A 75 -0.06 -1.08 11.32
N GLN A 76 1.02 -1.64 11.87
CA GLN A 76 2.25 -0.90 12.16
C GLN A 76 2.99 -0.55 10.86
N ALA A 77 2.99 -1.47 9.90
CA ALA A 77 3.60 -1.28 8.60
C ALA A 77 2.99 -0.06 7.88
N GLU A 78 1.66 0.07 7.92
CA GLU A 78 0.93 1.20 7.32
C GLU A 78 1.20 2.54 8.02
N GLU A 79 1.35 2.52 9.34
CA GLU A 79 1.68 3.71 10.15
C GLU A 79 3.11 4.19 9.90
N GLU A 80 4.05 3.26 9.70
CA GLU A 80 5.47 3.57 9.48
C GLU A 80 5.81 4.05 8.07
N ILE A 81 4.85 4.06 7.15
CA ILE A 81 5.05 4.61 5.80
C ILE A 81 5.43 6.09 5.95
N PRO A 82 6.61 6.52 5.46
CA PRO A 82 7.03 7.90 5.57
C PRO A 82 6.02 8.84 4.92
N VAL A 83 5.74 9.96 5.59
CA VAL A 83 4.78 10.97 5.11
C VAL A 83 5.14 11.45 3.71
N ASN A 84 6.42 11.67 3.45
CA ASN A 84 6.92 12.10 2.13
C ASN A 84 6.60 11.06 1.04
N THR A 85 6.84 9.77 1.31
CA THR A 85 6.51 8.67 0.39
C THR A 85 5.00 8.62 0.12
N ARG A 86 4.17 8.75 1.17
CA ARG A 86 2.72 8.79 1.03
C ARG A 86 2.26 9.95 0.16
N GLN A 87 2.79 11.15 0.39
CA GLN A 87 2.46 12.35 -0.37
C GLN A 87 2.89 12.24 -1.84
N GLU A 88 4.09 11.73 -2.11
CA GLU A 88 4.60 11.53 -3.47
C GLU A 88 3.71 10.57 -4.25
N ILE A 89 3.35 9.41 -3.66
CA ILE A 89 2.51 8.43 -4.33
C ILE A 89 1.08 8.94 -4.54
N VAL A 90 0.52 9.68 -3.58
CA VAL A 90 -0.78 10.34 -3.77
C VAL A 90 -0.72 11.37 -4.90
N SER A 91 0.38 12.12 -5.02
CA SER A 91 0.60 13.07 -6.13
C SER A 91 0.67 12.37 -7.48
N VAL A 92 1.36 11.23 -7.57
CA VAL A 92 1.41 10.40 -8.78
C VAL A 92 0.02 9.89 -9.16
N ILE A 93 -0.74 9.37 -8.19
CA ILE A 93 -2.11 8.91 -8.43
C ILE A 93 -2.96 10.06 -8.97
N ARG A 94 -2.95 11.24 -8.33
CA ARG A 94 -3.73 12.41 -8.80
C ARG A 94 -3.41 12.79 -10.24
N LYS A 95 -2.13 12.90 -10.59
CA LYS A 95 -1.69 13.24 -11.96
C LYS A 95 -2.16 12.22 -13.00
N LEU A 96 -2.16 10.93 -12.64
CA LEU A 96 -2.64 9.88 -13.53
C LEU A 96 -4.17 9.94 -13.70
N LEU A 97 -4.89 10.23 -12.62
CA LEU A 97 -6.35 10.40 -12.67
C LEU A 97 -6.76 11.62 -13.50
N GLU A 98 -6.08 12.77 -13.34
CA GLU A 98 -6.33 13.98 -14.14
C GLU A 98 -6.26 13.69 -15.64
N ARG A 99 -5.21 12.97 -16.08
CA ARG A 99 -5.06 12.54 -17.49
C ARG A 99 -6.19 11.64 -17.99
N GLN A 100 -6.82 10.86 -17.12
CA GLN A 100 -7.90 9.95 -17.51
C GLN A 100 -9.26 10.65 -17.59
N ILE A 101 -9.44 11.75 -16.86
CA ILE A 101 -10.68 12.52 -16.80
C ILE A 101 -10.76 13.54 -17.94
N GLU A 102 -9.64 14.08 -18.43
CA GLU A 102 -9.58 15.03 -19.56
C GLU A 102 -10.10 14.47 -20.91
N PHE A 103 -10.43 13.18 -21.00
CA PHE A 103 -10.97 12.53 -22.20
C PHE A 103 -12.48 12.19 -22.11
N THR A 104 -13.23 12.89 -21.25
CA THR A 104 -14.70 12.77 -21.16
C THR A 104 -15.34 14.13 -21.40
#